data_AF-A0A820TCQ5-F1
#
_entry.id   AF-A0A820TCQ5-F1
#
_cell.length_a   1.000
_cell.length_b   1.000
_cell.length_c   1.000
_cell.angle_alpha   90.00
_cell.angle_beta   90.00
_cell.angle_gamma   90.00
#
_symmetry.space_group_name_H-M   'P 1'
#
loop_
_entity.id
_entity.type
_entity.pdbx_description
1 polymer ?
#
loop_
_entity_poly.entity_id
_entity_poly.type
_entity_poly.pdbx_seq_one_letter_code
_entity_poly.pdbx_strand_id
1 'polypeptide(L)'
;MAVKLNELGQDNYVILERRSHLGGTWYDNRYPGCSCDIPSTLYSFSFEPNPNWSDFFARQAEIEAYLKYCADKYHIRQHIQFETTVIDCKWLDDRQLWQVTAQSNGQEKYFFSRTLVSGCGGLSNASFPTDIPGIGSFEGEMCHSAQ
;
A
#
# COMPACT_ATOMS: atom_id res chain seq x y z
N MET A 1 -9.09 7.22 -2.16
CA MET A 1 -10.27 6.50 -2.68
C MET A 1 -11.25 6.16 -1.56
N ALA A 2 -10.90 5.29 -0.61
CA ALA A 2 -11.80 4.81 0.45
C ALA A 2 -12.52 5.93 1.24
N VAL A 3 -11.81 6.98 1.66
CA VAL A 3 -12.41 8.16 2.31
C VAL A 3 -13.53 8.77 1.46
N LYS A 4 -13.34 8.88 0.14
CA LYS A 4 -14.34 9.42 -0.78
C LYS A 4 -15.51 8.47 -1.02
N LEU A 5 -15.29 7.16 -0.96
CA LEU A 5 -16.40 6.18 -0.98
C LEU A 5 -17.28 6.35 0.27
N ASN A 6 -16.67 6.48 1.45
CA ASN A 6 -17.40 6.75 2.69
C ASN A 6 -18.19 8.07 2.64
N GLU A 7 -17.59 9.16 2.12
CA GLU A 7 -18.30 10.44 1.92
C GLU A 7 -19.51 10.31 0.98
N LEU A 8 -19.46 9.40 0.01
CA LEU A 8 -20.57 9.09 -0.91
C LEU A 8 -21.58 8.09 -0.33
N GLY A 9 -21.42 7.69 0.94
CA GLY A 9 -22.26 6.68 1.58
C GLY A 9 -22.08 5.27 0.99
N GLN A 10 -20.94 5.00 0.37
CA GLN A 10 -20.58 3.67 -0.15
C GLN A 10 -19.66 2.98 0.85
N ASP A 11 -20.20 2.06 1.65
CA ASP A 11 -19.48 1.32 2.69
C ASP A 11 -19.21 -0.15 2.33
N ASN A 12 -19.88 -0.68 1.30
CA ASN A 12 -19.69 -2.05 0.81
C ASN A 12 -18.48 -2.16 -0.12
N TYR A 13 -17.29 -2.08 0.46
CA TYR A 13 -16.03 -2.34 -0.23
C TYR A 13 -15.00 -2.99 0.70
N VAL A 14 -14.01 -3.62 0.09
CA VAL A 14 -12.84 -4.18 0.76
C VAL A 14 -11.56 -3.68 0.10
N ILE A 15 -10.55 -3.41 0.91
CA ILE A 15 -9.19 -3.08 0.48
C ILE A 15 -8.33 -4.30 0.82
N LEU A 16 -7.63 -4.85 -0.17
CA LEU A 16 -6.71 -5.97 0.02
C LEU A 16 -5.29 -5.43 0.07
N GLU A 17 -4.60 -5.66 1.18
CA GLU A 17 -3.23 -5.19 1.43
C GLU A 17 -2.34 -6.40 1.72
N ARG A 18 -1.22 -6.51 0.97
CA ARG A 18 -0.25 -7.60 1.12
C ARG A 18 0.47 -7.53 2.46
N ARG A 19 0.71 -6.32 2.98
CA ARG A 19 1.45 -6.09 4.23
C ARG A 19 0.55 -6.24 5.44
N SER A 20 1.16 -6.33 6.62
CA SER A 20 0.44 -6.43 7.89
C SER A 20 -0.10 -5.09 8.39
N HIS A 21 0.31 -3.98 7.78
CA HIS A 21 -0.10 -2.64 8.17
C HIS A 21 -0.24 -1.71 6.97
N LEU A 22 -1.00 -0.63 7.17
CA LEU A 22 -1.19 0.44 6.21
C LEU A 22 0.04 1.35 6.13
N GLY A 23 0.38 1.78 4.91
CA GLY A 23 1.41 2.77 4.63
C GLY A 23 1.98 2.69 3.21
N GLY A 24 1.84 1.53 2.55
CA GLY A 24 2.34 1.31 1.19
C GLY A 24 3.84 1.58 1.10
N THR A 25 4.26 2.49 0.22
CA THR A 25 5.65 2.96 0.12
C THR A 25 6.27 3.31 1.47
N TRP A 26 5.51 3.99 2.32
CA TRP A 26 5.97 4.43 3.64
C TRP A 26 5.89 3.35 4.70
N TYR A 27 5.31 2.19 4.42
CA TYR A 27 5.47 1.02 5.29
C TYR A 27 6.71 0.22 4.90
N ASP A 28 6.91 0.01 3.60
CA ASP A 28 7.96 -0.86 3.04
C ASP A 28 9.37 -0.24 3.13
N ASN A 29 9.52 1.07 2.94
CA ASN A 29 10.84 1.69 2.86
C ASN A 29 11.27 2.27 4.21
N ARG A 30 12.15 1.57 4.94
CA ARG A 30 12.61 2.01 6.28
C ARG A 30 14.11 2.23 6.38
N TYR A 31 14.78 2.36 5.23
CA TYR A 31 16.21 2.61 5.18
C TYR A 31 16.57 3.96 5.87
N PRO A 32 17.78 4.08 6.45
CA PRO A 32 18.20 5.31 7.11
C PRO A 32 18.14 6.53 6.19
N GLY A 33 17.47 7.59 6.62
CA GLY A 33 17.32 8.82 5.85
C GLY A 33 16.16 8.82 4.85
N CYS A 34 15.31 7.78 4.81
CA CYS A 34 14.12 7.77 3.96
C CYS A 34 13.20 8.97 4.23
N SER A 35 12.95 9.77 3.20
CA SER A 35 12.19 11.03 3.23
C SER A 35 11.53 11.27 1.89
N CYS A 36 10.50 12.12 1.87
CA CYS A 36 9.84 12.55 0.64
C CYS A 36 10.65 13.64 -0.07
N ASP A 37 10.69 13.58 -1.40
CA ASP A 37 11.31 14.59 -2.26
C ASP A 37 10.37 15.77 -2.57
N ILE A 38 9.11 15.70 -2.16
CA ILE A 38 8.10 16.76 -2.27
C ILE A 38 8.03 17.56 -0.96
N PRO A 39 7.92 18.90 -1.01
CA PRO A 39 7.68 19.71 0.18
C PRO A 39 6.49 19.18 0.98
N SER A 40 6.66 18.98 2.29
CA SER A 40 5.69 18.30 3.16
C SER A 40 4.29 18.92 3.10
N THR A 41 4.20 20.25 2.97
CA THR A 41 2.93 20.99 2.84
C THR A 41 2.13 20.62 1.58
N LEU A 42 2.79 20.07 0.56
CA LEU A 42 2.18 19.60 -0.69
C LEU A 42 1.95 18.09 -0.69
N TYR A 43 2.55 17.36 0.25
CA TYR A 43 2.49 15.90 0.36
C TYR A 43 1.50 15.45 1.44
N SER A 44 0.29 16.03 1.42
CA SER A 44 -0.85 15.65 2.26
C SER A 44 -2.08 15.47 1.37
N PHE A 45 -3.07 14.70 1.84
CA PHE A 45 -4.37 14.68 1.18
C PHE A 45 -4.98 16.09 1.22
N SER A 46 -5.51 16.55 0.08
CA SER A 46 -6.12 17.89 -0.02
C SER A 46 -7.31 18.10 0.93
N PHE A 47 -7.97 17.02 1.33
CA PHE A 47 -9.06 17.04 2.31
C PHE A 47 -8.59 16.93 3.77
N GLU A 48 -7.31 16.60 4.01
CA GLU A 48 -6.71 16.50 5.35
C GLU A 48 -5.27 17.04 5.33
N PRO A 49 -5.06 18.36 5.16
CA PRO A 49 -3.72 18.94 5.27
C PRO A 49 -3.13 18.70 6.67
N ASN A 50 -1.83 18.41 6.76
CA ASN A 50 -1.14 18.31 8.04
C ASN A 50 -0.30 19.58 8.31
N PRO A 51 -0.69 20.45 9.26
CA PRO A 51 0.09 21.65 9.60
C PRO A 51 1.29 21.35 10.51
N ASN A 52 1.41 20.13 11.02
CA ASN A 52 2.38 19.76 12.05
C ASN A 52 3.61 19.03 11.49
N TRP A 53 3.85 19.10 10.18
CA TRP A 53 5.07 18.55 9.60
C TRP A 53 6.31 19.14 10.28
N SER A 54 7.18 18.27 10.77
CA SER A 54 8.37 18.65 11.52
C SER A 54 9.50 19.19 10.63
N ASP A 55 9.55 18.72 9.38
CA ASP A 55 10.58 19.03 8.39
C ASP A 55 9.95 19.55 7.08
N PHE A 56 10.72 20.35 6.32
CA PHE A 56 10.31 20.77 4.97
C PHE A 56 10.17 19.58 4.00
N PHE A 57 10.94 18.50 4.24
CA PHE A 57 10.84 17.21 3.56
C PHE A 57 10.59 16.12 4.62
N ALA A 58 9.33 15.74 4.80
CA ALA A 58 8.91 14.83 5.86
C ALA A 58 9.60 13.48 5.75
N ARG A 59 10.07 12.97 6.88
CA ARG A 59 10.69 11.64 6.97
C ARG A 59 9.64 10.56 6.90
N GLN A 60 10.05 9.36 6.47
CA GLN A 60 9.15 8.24 6.29
C GLN A 60 8.24 7.97 7.50
N ALA A 61 8.78 7.95 8.72
CA ALA A 61 8.00 7.64 9.93
C ALA A 61 6.87 8.65 10.17
N GLU A 62 7.08 9.92 9.83
CA GLU A 62 6.08 10.98 9.98
C GLU A 62 4.95 10.82 8.95
N ILE A 63 5.29 10.46 7.72
CA ILE A 63 4.32 10.21 6.66
C ILE A 63 3.52 8.93 6.95
N GLU A 64 4.18 7.86 7.41
CA GLU A 64 3.52 6.63 7.85
C GLU A 64 2.52 6.94 8.98
N ALA A 65 2.91 7.75 9.97
CA ALA A 65 2.03 8.17 11.06
C ALA A 65 0.83 9.00 10.57
N TYR A 66 1.04 9.92 9.64
CA TYR A 66 -0.02 10.72 9.01
C TYR A 66 -1.04 9.83 8.26
N LEU A 67 -0.57 8.84 7.49
CA LEU A 67 -1.45 7.91 6.79
C LEU A 67 -2.28 7.04 7.75
N LYS A 68 -1.66 6.57 8.85
CA LYS A 68 -2.36 5.84 9.91
C LYS A 68 -3.42 6.71 10.58
N TYR A 69 -3.08 7.96 10.93
CA TYR A 69 -4.02 8.94 11.47
C TYR A 69 -5.24 9.11 10.56
N CYS A 70 -5.02 9.29 9.25
CA CYS A 70 -6.12 9.41 8.29
C CYS A 70 -6.97 8.14 8.25
N ALA A 71 -6.35 6.96 8.21
CA ALA A 71 -7.08 5.70 8.19
C ALA A 71 -7.94 5.51 9.44
N ASP A 72 -7.48 5.96 10.61
CA ASP A 72 -8.20 5.91 11.87
C ASP A 72 -9.34 6.95 11.92
N LYS A 73 -9.05 8.21 11.61
CA LYS A 73 -10.02 9.33 11.62
C LYS A 73 -11.22 9.07 10.71
N TYR A 74 -10.98 8.48 9.54
CA TYR A 74 -12.01 8.24 8.53
C TYR A 74 -12.55 6.81 8.55
N HIS A 75 -12.28 6.05 9.61
CA HIS A 75 -12.76 4.67 9.82
C HIS A 75 -12.45 3.72 8.64
N ILE A 76 -11.27 3.86 8.03
CA ILE A 76 -10.89 3.06 6.86
C ILE A 76 -10.36 1.69 7.26
N ARG A 77 -9.72 1.57 8.43
CA ARG A 77 -9.05 0.32 8.85
C ARG A 77 -9.95 -0.91 8.83
N GLN A 78 -11.22 -0.74 9.20
CA GLN A 78 -12.20 -1.83 9.23
C GLN A 78 -12.50 -2.42 7.84
N HIS A 79 -12.20 -1.69 6.76
CA HIS A 79 -12.37 -2.14 5.38
C HIS A 79 -11.11 -2.79 4.80
N ILE A 80 -10.01 -2.86 5.55
CA ILE A 80 -8.74 -3.41 5.06
C ILE A 80 -8.59 -4.86 5.52
N GLN A 81 -8.37 -5.77 4.57
CA GLN A 81 -7.82 -7.09 4.85
C GLN A 81 -6.31 -7.06 4.60
N PHE A 82 -5.56 -7.00 5.69
CA PHE A 82 -4.11 -7.12 5.70
C PHE A 82 -3.67 -8.55 5.39
N GLU A 83 -2.37 -8.72 5.13
CA GLU A 83 -1.74 -10.02 4.85
C GLU A 83 -2.50 -10.81 3.76
N THR A 84 -3.00 -10.08 2.76
CA THR A 84 -3.84 -10.58 1.68
C THR A 84 -3.31 -10.08 0.34
N THR A 85 -2.63 -10.95 -0.38
CA THR A 85 -2.00 -10.63 -1.68
C THR A 85 -2.92 -11.00 -2.81
N VAL A 86 -3.34 -10.04 -3.64
CA VAL A 86 -4.03 -10.34 -4.90
C VAL A 86 -3.08 -11.03 -5.87
N ILE A 87 -3.49 -12.17 -6.43
CA ILE A 87 -2.68 -12.97 -7.37
C ILE A 87 -3.30 -13.09 -8.76
N ASP A 88 -4.63 -12.94 -8.89
CA ASP A 88 -5.32 -12.95 -10.17
C ASP A 88 -6.60 -12.11 -10.12
N CYS A 89 -6.96 -11.51 -11.25
CA CYS A 89 -8.19 -10.73 -11.43
C CYS A 89 -8.81 -11.08 -12.77
N LYS A 90 -10.02 -11.65 -12.74
CA LYS A 90 -10.74 -12.08 -13.94
C LYS A 90 -12.13 -11.49 -13.99
N TRP A 91 -12.51 -10.94 -15.14
CA TRP A 91 -13.89 -10.57 -15.41
C TRP A 91 -14.73 -11.81 -15.76
N LEU A 92 -15.91 -11.94 -15.16
CA LEU A 92 -16.87 -13.02 -15.40
C LEU A 92 -18.07 -12.46 -16.18
N ASP A 93 -18.09 -12.70 -17.49
CA ASP A 93 -19.13 -12.17 -18.39
C ASP A 93 -20.55 -12.66 -18.05
N ASP A 94 -20.70 -13.90 -17.59
CA ASP A 94 -21.98 -14.47 -17.18
C ASP A 94 -22.57 -13.78 -15.94
N ARG A 95 -21.71 -13.25 -15.06
CA ARG A 95 -22.11 -12.62 -13.79
C ARG A 95 -22.02 -11.11 -13.80
N GLN A 96 -21.31 -10.54 -14.77
CA GLN A 96 -20.98 -9.12 -14.82
C GLN A 96 -20.27 -8.65 -13.53
N LEU A 97 -19.29 -9.46 -13.08
CA LEU A 97 -18.50 -9.21 -11.87
C LEU A 97 -17.02 -9.49 -12.13
N TRP A 98 -16.16 -8.78 -11.42
CA TRP A 98 -14.78 -9.18 -11.20
C TRP A 98 -14.72 -10.31 -10.18
N GLN A 99 -14.01 -11.38 -10.50
CA GLN A 99 -13.48 -12.34 -9.55
C GLN A 99 -12.03 -11.96 -9.26
N VAL A 100 -11.72 -11.71 -7.99
CA VAL A 100 -10.37 -11.44 -7.50
C VAL A 100 -9.93 -12.65 -6.69
N THR A 101 -8.86 -13.30 -7.13
CA THR A 101 -8.20 -14.37 -6.39
C THR A 101 -7.08 -13.74 -5.56
N ALA A 102 -7.09 -13.99 -4.26
CA ALA A 102 -6.07 -13.53 -3.34
C ALA A 102 -5.54 -14.67 -2.47
N GLN A 103 -4.30 -14.56 -2.02
CA GLN A 103 -3.69 -15.48 -1.08
C GLN A 103 -3.54 -14.81 0.29
N SER A 104 -3.93 -15.51 1.35
CA SER A 104 -3.82 -15.07 2.74
C SER A 104 -3.54 -16.28 3.62
N ASN A 105 -2.48 -16.23 4.44
CA ASN A 105 -2.03 -17.36 5.27
C ASN A 105 -1.83 -18.67 4.50
N GLY A 106 -1.30 -18.58 3.27
CA GLY A 106 -1.10 -19.73 2.38
C GLY A 106 -2.36 -20.30 1.74
N GLN A 107 -3.55 -19.74 2.02
CA GLN A 107 -4.82 -20.19 1.46
C GLN A 107 -5.33 -19.20 0.40
N GLU A 108 -5.96 -19.74 -0.65
CA GLU A 108 -6.68 -18.92 -1.63
C GLU A 108 -8.03 -18.45 -1.07
N LYS A 109 -8.36 -17.20 -1.37
CA LYS A 109 -9.63 -16.54 -1.10
C LYS A 109 -10.13 -15.89 -2.38
N TYR A 110 -11.45 -15.94 -2.57
CA TYR A 110 -12.10 -15.33 -3.73
C TYR A 110 -12.99 -14.18 -3.28
N PHE A 111 -12.87 -13.05 -3.96
CA PHE A 111 -13.71 -11.89 -3.79
C PHE A 111 -14.44 -11.60 -5.09
N PHE A 112 -15.68 -11.14 -4.98
CA PHE A 112 -16.49 -10.76 -6.14
C PHE A 112 -16.92 -9.32 -6.01
N SER A 113 -16.68 -8.51 -7.03
CA SER A 113 -17.03 -7.09 -7.01
C SER A 113 -17.52 -6.59 -8.36
N ARG A 114 -18.37 -5.55 -8.34
CA ARG A 114 -18.81 -4.86 -9.57
C ARG A 114 -17.71 -3.97 -10.15
N THR A 115 -16.83 -3.48 -9.28
CA THR A 115 -15.76 -2.55 -9.63
C THR A 115 -14.47 -3.02 -8.98
N LEU A 116 -13.39 -2.97 -9.75
CA LEU A 116 -12.03 -3.22 -9.30
C LEU A 116 -11.22 -1.95 -9.53
N VAL A 117 -10.55 -1.47 -8.48
CA VAL A 117 -9.65 -0.31 -8.55
C VAL A 117 -8.27 -0.75 -8.11
N SER A 118 -7.27 -0.58 -8.97
CA SER A 118 -5.88 -0.86 -8.61
C SER A 118 -5.29 0.31 -7.84
N GLY A 119 -4.80 0.02 -6.62
CA GLY A 119 -4.03 0.93 -5.78
C GLY A 119 -2.63 0.40 -5.46
N CYS A 120 -2.09 -0.51 -6.27
CA CYS A 120 -0.87 -1.27 -5.95
C CYS A 120 0.43 -0.47 -5.95
N GLY A 121 0.42 0.77 -6.46
CA GLY A 121 1.61 1.62 -6.59
C GLY A 121 2.57 1.15 -7.69
N GLY A 122 3.27 2.08 -8.34
CA GLY A 122 4.19 1.76 -9.43
C GLY A 122 5.56 1.21 -8.99
N LEU A 123 5.91 1.36 -7.70
CA LEU A 123 7.24 1.07 -7.16
C LEU A 123 7.14 0.18 -5.89
N SER A 124 6.31 -0.86 -5.94
CA SER A 124 5.97 -1.71 -4.79
C SER A 124 6.63 -3.09 -4.78
N ASN A 125 7.27 -3.49 -5.88
CA ASN A 125 8.04 -4.73 -5.97
C ASN A 125 9.52 -4.39 -6.15
N ALA A 126 10.33 -4.74 -5.15
CA ALA A 126 11.78 -4.65 -5.22
C ALA A 126 12.31 -5.50 -6.38
N SER A 127 13.25 -4.94 -7.15
CA SER A 127 13.94 -5.65 -8.23
C SER A 127 15.35 -5.98 -7.77
N PHE A 128 15.72 -7.25 -7.88
CA PHE A 128 17.05 -7.72 -7.58
C PHE A 128 17.79 -7.97 -8.88
N PRO A 129 19.03 -7.46 -9.04
CA PRO A 129 19.84 -7.78 -10.20
C PRO A 129 20.15 -9.28 -10.21
N THR A 130 19.84 -9.97 -11.31
CA THR A 130 20.06 -11.41 -11.46
C THR A 130 21.28 -11.75 -12.32
N ASP A 131 21.87 -10.75 -12.95
CA ASP A 131 22.88 -10.86 -13.99
C ASP A 131 24.26 -10.32 -13.57
N ILE A 132 24.44 -9.95 -12.30
CA ILE A 132 25.74 -9.53 -11.76
C ILE A 132 26.60 -10.77 -11.48
N PRO A 133 27.70 -11.01 -12.22
CA PRO A 133 28.56 -12.16 -11.98
C PRO A 133 29.14 -12.11 -10.56
N GLY A 134 29.03 -13.22 -9.83
CA GLY A 134 29.56 -13.35 -8.47
C GLY A 134 28.70 -12.72 -7.36
N ILE A 135 27.54 -12.13 -7.66
CA ILE A 135 26.68 -11.54 -6.60
C ILE A 135 26.27 -12.55 -5.53
N GLY A 136 25.98 -13.80 -5.93
CA GLY A 136 25.64 -14.89 -5.01
C GLY A 136 26.82 -15.45 -4.21
N SER A 137 28.06 -15.04 -4.52
CA SER A 137 29.27 -15.45 -3.78
C SER A 137 29.73 -14.43 -2.75
N PHE A 138 29.04 -13.29 -2.64
CA PHE A 138 29.36 -12.30 -1.62
C PHE A 138 28.96 -12.81 -0.23
N GLU A 139 29.93 -12.88 0.68
CA GLU A 139 29.73 -13.40 2.05
C GLU A 139 29.31 -12.34 3.07
N GLY A 140 29.27 -11.06 2.67
CA GLY A 140 28.82 -9.97 3.52
C GLY A 140 27.30 -9.83 3.55
N GLU A 141 26.83 -8.88 4.37
CA GLU A 141 25.41 -8.57 4.47
C GLU A 141 24.92 -7.85 3.20
N MET A 142 23.83 -8.35 2.63
CA MET A 142 23.12 -7.71 1.51
C MET A 142 21.71 -7.37 1.94
N CYS A 143 21.27 -6.18 1.54
CA CYS A 143 19.88 -5.77 1.68
C CYS A 143 19.42 -5.05 0.41
N HIS A 144 18.12 -5.10 0.14
CA HIS A 144 17.48 -4.17 -0.77
C HIS A 144 16.86 -3.06 0.09
N SER A 145 17.00 -1.79 -0.25
CA SER A 145 16.56 -0.67 0.62
C SER A 145 15.07 -0.67 0.98
N ALA A 146 14.26 -1.38 0.20
CA ALA A 146 12.82 -1.58 0.41
C ALA A 146 12.46 -2.86 1.20
N GLN A 147 13.43 -3.50 1.88
CA GLN A 147 13.24 -4.68 2.72
C GLN A 147 13.97 -4.54 4.06
#